data_AF-W0GME0-F1
#
_entry.id   AF-W0GME0-F1
#
_cell.length_a   1.000
_cell.length_b   1.000
_cell.length_c   1.000
_cell.angle_alpha   90.00
_cell.angle_beta   90.00
_cell.angle_gamma   90.00
#
_symmetry.space_group_name_H-M   'P 1'
#
loop_
_entity.id
_entity.type
_entity.pdbx_description
1 polymer ?
#
loop_
_entity_poly.entity_id
_entity_poly.type
_entity_poly.pdbx_seq_one_letter_code
_entity_poly.pdbx_strand_id
1 'polypeptide(L)' 'MDNYFSEGVRETNFLGEKVFKYYRTLTTYINELINHGFEITHLVEPKPDSKLLATVLGIEDELRRPMMLLIAARKR' A
#
# COMPACT_ATOMS: atom_id res chain seq x y z
N MET A 1 9.67 8.72 -3.82
CA MET A 1 8.76 8.87 -2.67
C MET A 1 9.50 9.72 -1.66
N ASP A 2 9.07 10.96 -1.47
CA ASP A 2 9.68 11.79 -0.44
C ASP A 2 9.16 11.32 0.93
N ASN A 3 10.07 11.25 1.92
CA ASN A 3 9.75 10.89 3.31
C ASN A 3 9.14 9.48 3.49
N TYR A 4 9.65 8.47 2.77
CA TYR A 4 9.20 7.06 2.92
C TYR A 4 9.35 6.52 4.36
N PHE A 5 10.39 6.93 5.09
CA PHE A 5 10.60 6.47 6.48
C PHE A 5 9.88 7.35 7.52
N SER A 6 9.18 8.41 7.09
CA SER A 6 8.38 9.25 7.98
C SER A 6 6.97 8.70 8.09
N GLU A 7 6.77 7.81 9.05
CA GLU A 7 5.45 7.31 9.44
C GLU A 7 4.59 8.38 10.13
N GLY A 8 3.27 8.30 9.95
CA GLY A 8 2.34 9.25 10.59
C GLY A 8 1.08 9.52 9.79
N VAL A 9 0.30 10.49 10.26
CA VAL A 9 -0.93 10.93 9.59
C VAL A 9 -0.58 11.76 8.37
N ARG A 10 -1.21 11.45 7.24
CA ARG A 10 -1.14 12.22 6.00
C ARG A 10 -2.56 12.64 5.62
N GLU A 11 -2.81 13.94 5.56
CA GLU A 11 -4.05 14.48 5.00
C GLU A 11 -3.93 14.45 3.47
N THR A 12 -4.91 13.86 2.80
CA THR A 12 -4.96 13.79 1.33
C THR A 12 -6.38 14.02 0.85
N ASN A 13 -6.57 14.64 -0.31
CA ASN A 13 -7.85 14.59 -0.99
C ASN A 13 -7.95 13.27 -1.75
N PHE A 14 -8.95 12.45 -1.43
CA PHE A 14 -9.22 11.18 -2.08
C PHE A 14 -10.65 11.20 -2.63
N LEU A 15 -10.76 11.10 -3.96
CA LEU A 15 -12.05 11.13 -4.68
C LEU A 15 -12.90 12.37 -4.38
N GLY A 16 -12.27 13.54 -4.18
CA GLY A 16 -12.94 14.80 -3.88
C GLY A 16 -13.05 15.09 -2.38
N GLU A 17 -12.87 14.08 -1.54
CA GLU A 17 -13.06 14.17 -0.09
C GLU A 17 -11.75 14.29 0.67
N LYS A 18 -11.73 15.09 1.74
CA LYS A 18 -10.59 15.15 2.65
C LYS A 18 -10.55 13.91 3.53
N VAL A 19 -9.48 13.14 3.42
CA VAL A 19 -9.27 11.93 4.22
C VAL A 19 -7.91 11.94 4.91
N PHE A 20 -7.89 11.40 6.13
CA PHE A 20 -6.65 11.16 6.87
C PHE A 20 -6.20 9.71 6.65
N LYS A 21 -4.98 9.54 6.13
CA LYS A 21 -4.35 8.24 5.92
C LYS A 21 -3.23 8.05 6.94
N TYR A 22 -3.18 6.89 7.59
CA TYR A 22 -2.07 6.52 8.47
C TYR A 22 -1.02 5.81 7.66
N TYR A 23 0.06 6.53 7.35
CA TYR A 23 1.16 5.97 6.58
C TYR A 23 2.06 5.15 7.50
N ARG A 24 2.26 3.88 7.13
CA ARG A 24 3.18 2.93 7.74
C ARG A 24 4.07 2.34 6.65
N THR A 25 5.30 2.00 7.02
CA THR A 25 6.21 1.28 6.14
C THR A 25 5.79 -0.18 6.00
N LEU A 26 6.26 -0.83 4.92
CA LEU A 26 6.09 -2.27 4.74
C LEU A 26 6.64 -3.07 5.93
N THR A 27 7.81 -2.67 6.44
CA THR A 27 8.44 -3.28 7.61
C THR A 27 7.53 -3.25 8.83
N THR A 28 6.86 -2.12 9.09
CA THR A 28 5.93 -2.00 10.22
C THR A 28 4.75 -2.95 10.06
N TYR A 29 4.11 -3.02 8.88
CA TYR A 29 2.99 -3.94 8.68
C TYR A 29 3.39 -5.41 8.86
N ILE A 30 4.52 -5.83 8.29
CA ILE A 30 4.98 -7.21 8.36
C ILE A 30 5.39 -7.61 9.77
N ASN A 31 6.18 -6.77 10.45
CA ASN A 31 6.64 -7.09 11.80
C ASN A 31 5.50 -7.11 12.81
N GLU A 32 4.52 -6.21 12.69
CA GLU A 32 3.34 -6.22 13.58
C GLU A 32 2.56 -7.53 13.45
N LEU A 33 2.33 -8.01 12.23
CA LEU A 33 1.67 -9.31 12.03
C LEU A 33 2.48 -10.47 12.64
N ILE A 34 3.80 -10.50 12.42
CA ILE A 34 4.68 -11.54 12.97
C ILE A 34 4.67 -11.52 14.50
N ASN A 35 4.81 -10.34 15.10
CA ASN A 35 4.83 -10.16 16.56
C ASN A 35 3.51 -10.57 17.22
N HIS A 36 2.39 -10.44 16.50
CA HIS A 36 1.06 -10.88 16.96
C HIS A 36 0.76 -12.36 16.64
N GLY A 37 1.78 -13.14 16.29
CA GLY A 37 1.65 -14.59 16.10
C GLY A 37 1.06 -15.01 14.76
N PHE A 38 1.09 -14.13 13.75
CA PHE A 38 0.72 -14.51 12.38
C PHE A 38 1.95 -14.99 11.59
N GLU A 39 1.72 -16.02 10.79
CA GLU A 39 2.63 -16.44 9.73
C GLU A 39 2.21 -15.77 8.43
N ILE A 40 3.12 -15.02 7.81
CA ILE A 40 2.89 -14.42 6.49
C ILE A 40 2.97 -15.53 5.44
N THR A 41 1.91 -15.68 4.65
CA THR A 41 1.82 -16.72 3.60
C THR A 41 2.00 -16.14 2.20
N HIS A 42 1.54 -14.91 1.95
CA HIS A 42 1.71 -14.21 0.68
C HIS A 42 1.85 -12.70 0.91
N LEU A 43 2.66 -12.06 0.06
CA LEU A 43 2.88 -10.62 0.02
C LEU A 43 2.88 -10.18 -1.44
N VAL A 44 1.96 -9.29 -1.83
CA VAL A 44 1.81 -8.84 -3.21
C VAL A 44 1.66 -7.33 -3.28
N GLU A 45 2.46 -6.71 -4.13
CA GLU A 45 2.31 -5.32 -4.58
C GLU A 45 1.71 -5.34 -5.99
N PRO A 46 0.37 -5.27 -6.14
CA PRO A 46 -0.27 -5.41 -7.43
C PRO A 46 0.12 -4.25 -8.36
N LYS A 47 0.41 -4.60 -9.61
CA LYS A 47 0.63 -3.64 -10.70
C LYS A 47 -0.66 -3.49 -11.51
N PRO A 48 -0.95 -2.30 -12.06
CA PRO A 48 -2.06 -2.14 -12.99
C PRO A 48 -1.93 -3.08 -14.19
N ASP A 49 -3.05 -3.63 -14.66
CA ASP A 49 -3.08 -4.42 -15.90
C ASP A 49 -2.73 -3.51 -17.10
N SER A 50 -2.02 -4.08 -18.07
CA SER A 50 -1.76 -3.51 -19.40
C SER A 50 -2.98 -2.86 -20.05
N LYS A 51 -4.17 -3.47 -19.91
CA LYS A 51 -5.42 -2.89 -20.45
C LYS A 51 -5.80 -1.60 -19.73
N LEU A 52 -5.67 -1.56 -18.40
CA LEU A 52 -5.96 -0.38 -17.60
C LEU A 52 -4.97 0.76 -17.91
N LEU A 53 -3.68 0.43 -18.07
CA LEU A 53 -2.64 1.36 -18.50
C LEU A 53 -2.98 2.03 -19.84
N ALA A 54 -3.56 1.28 -20.78
CA ALA A 54 -3.95 1.81 -22.08
C ALA A 54 -5.23 2.66 -22.07
N THR A 55 -6.11 2.47 -21.08
CA THR A 55 -7.45 3.10 -21.07
C THR A 55 -7.63 4.24 -20.06
N VAL A 56 -6.84 4.26 -18.98
CA VAL A 56 -7.01 5.23 -17.88
C VAL A 56 -5.84 6.21 -17.87
N LEU A 57 -6.13 7.45 -18.29
CA LEU A 57 -5.17 8.56 -18.22
C LEU A 57 -4.70 8.77 -16.77
N GLY A 58 -3.39 8.80 -16.58
CA GLY A 58 -2.75 9.04 -15.28
C GLY A 58 -2.48 7.77 -14.44
N ILE A 59 -2.93 6.59 -14.86
CA ILE A 59 -2.66 5.34 -14.12
C ILE A 59 -1.20 4.87 -14.24
N GLU A 60 -0.44 5.40 -15.19
CA GLU A 60 1.01 5.17 -15.31
C GLU A 60 1.78 5.64 -14.06
N ASP A 61 1.24 6.63 -13.33
CA ASP A 61 1.82 7.07 -12.07
C ASP A 61 1.80 6.00 -10.97
N GLU A 62 0.90 5.02 -11.08
CA GLU A 62 0.82 3.85 -10.19
C GLU A 62 1.95 2.84 -10.44
N LEU A 63 2.72 3.01 -11.52
CA LEU A 63 3.97 2.26 -11.72
C LEU A 63 5.12 2.85 -10.88
N ARG A 64 5.03 4.11 -10.46
CA ARG A 64 6.07 4.79 -9.67
C ARG A 64 5.96 4.52 -8.17
N ARG A 65 4.78 4.07 -7.72
CA ARG A 65 4.49 3.71 -6.32
C ARG A 65 3.36 2.69 -6.27
N PRO A 66 3.46 1.65 -5.43
CA PRO A 66 2.37 0.69 -5.28
C PRO A 66 1.14 1.39 -4.67
N MET A 67 -0.01 1.28 -5.34
CA MET A 67 -1.28 1.79 -4.83
C MET A 67 -1.78 1.01 -3.61
N MET A 68 -1.52 -0.29 -3.63
CA MET A 68 -2.06 -1.26 -2.68
C MET A 68 -0.95 -2.19 -2.20
N LEU A 69 -1.13 -2.69 -0.98
CA LEU A 69 -0.34 -3.75 -0.39
C LEU A 69 -1.29 -4.87 0.01
N LEU A 70 -1.10 -6.06 -0.54
CA LEU A 70 -1.91 -7.24 -0.22
C LEU A 70 -1.07 -8.20 0.61
N ILE A 71 -1.57 -8.54 1.81
CA ILE A 71 -0.90 -9.47 2.73
C ILE A 71 -1.89 -10.58 3.07
N ALA A 72 -1.50 -11.82 2.83
CA ALA A 72 -2.20 -12.99 3.34
C ALA A 72 -1.42 -13.57 4.51
N ALA A 73 -2.07 -13.71 5.66
CA ALA A 73 -1.44 -14.24 6.87
C ALA A 73 -2.35 -15.25 7.57
N ARG A 74 -1.74 -16.23 8.23
CA ARG A 74 -2.43 -17.27 8.99
C ARG A 74 -2.03 -17.17 10.45
N LYS A 75 -3.01 -17.17 11.36
CA LYS A 75 -2.72 -17.22 12.80
C LYS A 75 -2.10 -18.57 13.15
N ARG A 76 -0.99 -18.54 13.89
CA ARG A 76 -0.39 -19.75 14.47
C ARG A 76 -1.26 -20.33 15.58
#